data_AF-A0A412M9E2-F1
#
_entry.id   AF-A0A412M9E2-F1
#
_cell.length_a   1.000
_cell.length_b   1.000
_cell.length_c   1.000
_cell.angle_alpha   90.00
_cell.angle_beta   90.00
_cell.angle_gamma   90.00
#
_symmetry.space_group_name_H-M   'P 1'
#
loop_
_entity.id
_entity.type
_entity.pdbx_description
1 polymer ?
#
loop_
_entity_poly.entity_id
_entity_poly.type
_entity_poly.pdbx_seq_one_letter_code
_entity_poly.pdbx_strand_id
1 'polypeptide(L)'
;MEMKYVVPDMAQSFGTLEFAGESDHVFDRDKDNRRFFARRSYNLYSDVQRGENVVVEIPVQAGEKHFKYEQKVKLVNPKLYGRGYAIGDMGHTDYVLLADDIVAVEEK
;
A
#
# COMPACT_ATOMS: atom_id res chain seq x y z
N MET A 1 6.44 -16.99 -8.06
CA MET A 1 5.42 -16.61 -9.05
C MET A 1 5.63 -15.14 -9.37
N GLU A 2 5.67 -14.77 -10.65
CA GLU A 2 5.66 -13.37 -11.04
C GLU A 2 4.25 -12.82 -10.83
N MET A 3 4.07 -11.95 -9.84
CA MET A 3 2.76 -11.35 -9.57
C MET A 3 2.45 -10.34 -10.67
N LYS A 4 1.36 -10.57 -11.41
CA LYS A 4 0.87 -9.59 -12.37
C LYS A 4 0.40 -8.36 -11.59
N TYR A 5 0.90 -7.20 -11.99
CA TYR A 5 0.48 -5.92 -11.46
C TYR A 5 -0.06 -5.04 -12.57
N VAL A 6 -0.87 -4.06 -12.18
CA VAL A 6 -1.34 -2.98 -13.05
C VAL A 6 -0.68 -1.70 -12.57
N VAL A 7 -0.27 -0.83 -13.50
CA VAL A 7 0.11 0.54 -13.16
C VAL A 7 -1.16 1.39 -13.25
N PRO A 8 -1.75 1.82 -12.12
CA PRO A 8 -3.00 2.58 -12.13
C PRO A 8 -2.76 4.03 -12.56
N ASP A 9 -3.77 4.66 -13.15
CA ASP A 9 -3.83 6.12 -13.22
C ASP A 9 -4.21 6.64 -11.84
N MET A 10 -3.23 7.21 -11.12
CA MET A 10 -3.43 7.68 -9.74
C MET A 10 -4.43 8.82 -9.64
N ALA A 11 -4.43 9.76 -10.60
CA ALA A 11 -5.31 10.91 -10.56
C ALA A 11 -6.77 10.49 -10.78
N GLN A 12 -7.01 9.57 -11.72
CA GLN A 12 -8.36 9.09 -12.01
C GLN A 12 -8.87 8.06 -10.99
N SER A 13 -8.00 7.16 -10.55
CA SER A 13 -8.40 5.99 -9.75
C SER A 13 -8.42 6.28 -8.25
N PHE A 14 -7.57 7.19 -7.79
CA PHE A 14 -7.36 7.47 -6.37
C PHE A 14 -7.43 8.96 -6.01
N GLY A 15 -7.29 9.87 -6.99
CA GLY A 15 -7.33 11.31 -6.77
C GLY A 15 -6.28 11.79 -5.77
N THR A 16 -6.75 12.48 -4.72
CA THR A 16 -5.90 12.95 -3.62
C THR A 16 -5.78 11.87 -2.56
N LEU A 17 -4.54 11.60 -2.13
CA LEU A 17 -4.24 10.65 -1.07
C LEU A 17 -3.83 11.37 0.21
N GLU A 18 -4.43 10.97 1.32
CA GLU A 18 -4.18 11.52 2.65
C GLU A 18 -3.79 10.41 3.62
N PHE A 19 -2.82 10.67 4.50
CA PHE A 19 -2.30 9.68 5.42
C PHE A 19 -3.27 9.37 6.56
N ALA A 20 -3.70 8.11 6.68
CA ALA A 20 -4.62 7.67 7.74
C ALA A 20 -3.93 6.93 8.89
N GLY A 21 -2.73 6.37 8.65
CA GLY A 21 -1.95 5.69 9.69
C GLY A 21 -1.14 4.51 9.19
N GLU A 22 -0.33 3.93 10.07
CA GLU A 22 0.35 2.66 9.80
C GLU A 22 -0.61 1.48 9.97
N SER A 23 -0.41 0.43 9.17
CA SER A 23 -1.16 -0.82 9.18
C SER A 23 -0.24 -2.01 9.50
N ASP A 24 -0.81 -3.20 9.54
CA ASP A 24 -0.06 -4.41 9.86
C ASP A 24 1.17 -4.61 8.96
N HIS A 25 2.26 -4.99 9.60
CA HIS A 25 3.54 -5.28 8.97
C HIS A 25 3.47 -6.53 8.12
N VAL A 26 4.00 -6.44 6.90
CA VAL A 26 4.02 -7.56 5.96
C VAL A 26 5.33 -8.29 6.08
N PHE A 27 5.21 -9.56 6.42
CA PHE A 27 6.34 -10.47 6.53
C PHE A 27 6.32 -11.43 5.35
N ASP A 28 7.49 -11.63 4.75
CA ASP A 28 7.69 -12.62 3.71
C ASP A 28 8.57 -13.76 4.24
N ARG A 29 8.72 -14.80 3.43
CA ARG A 29 9.62 -15.93 3.73
C ARG A 29 10.73 -15.99 2.70
N ASP A 30 11.95 -16.18 3.19
CA ASP A 30 13.10 -16.40 2.33
C ASP A 30 13.13 -17.83 1.75
N LYS A 31 14.18 -18.14 0.98
CA LYS A 31 14.37 -19.48 0.39
C LYS A 31 14.51 -20.60 1.43
N ASP A 32 14.93 -20.26 2.64
CA ASP A 32 15.07 -21.17 3.78
C ASP A 32 13.81 -21.18 4.67
N ASN A 33 12.70 -20.62 4.18
CA ASN A 33 11.42 -20.51 4.87
C ASN A 33 11.49 -19.71 6.20
N ARG A 34 12.50 -18.85 6.36
CA ARG A 34 12.62 -17.95 7.50
C ARG A 34 11.79 -16.70 7.27
N ARG A 35 11.01 -16.34 8.28
CA ARG A 35 10.17 -15.14 8.26
C ARG A 35 11.05 -13.90 8.45
N PHE A 36 10.94 -12.93 7.56
CA PHE A 36 11.60 -11.63 7.70
C PHE A 36 10.63 -10.49 7.43
N PHE A 37 10.93 -9.32 7.99
CA PHE A 37 10.12 -8.12 7.79
C PHE A 37 10.39 -7.53 6.40
N ALA A 38 9.42 -7.63 5.51
CA ALA A 38 9.62 -7.35 4.09
C ALA A 38 9.10 -5.97 3.69
N ARG A 39 7.90 -5.60 4.16
CA ARG A 39 7.26 -4.33 3.79
C ARG A 39 6.50 -3.71 4.95
N ARG A 40 6.40 -2.39 4.92
CA ARG A 40 5.55 -1.58 5.79
C ARG A 40 4.26 -1.26 5.08
N SER A 41 3.14 -1.41 5.79
CA SER A 41 1.81 -1.11 5.24
C SER A 41 1.29 0.19 5.85
N TYR A 42 0.65 1.01 5.04
CA TYR A 42 0.03 2.27 5.44
C TYR A 42 -1.38 2.35 4.88
N ASN A 43 -2.30 2.90 5.66
CA ASN A 43 -3.64 3.23 5.21
C ASN A 43 -3.65 4.67 4.71
N LEU A 44 -4.21 4.87 3.53
CA LEU A 44 -4.46 6.19 2.96
C LEU A 44 -5.95 6.37 2.69
N TYR A 45 -6.45 7.58 2.88
CA TYR A 45 -7.75 7.98 2.39
C TYR A 45 -7.64 8.47 0.95
N SER A 46 -8.64 8.14 0.16
CA SER A 46 -8.81 8.61 -1.21
C SER A 46 -10.12 9.37 -1.33
N ASP A 47 -10.09 10.52 -1.99
CA ASP A 47 -11.29 11.32 -2.28
C ASP A 47 -12.19 10.69 -3.37
N VAL A 48 -11.62 9.81 -4.21
CA VAL A 48 -12.31 9.01 -5.23
C VAL A 48 -12.88 7.73 -4.62
N GLN A 49 -12.07 6.95 -3.89
CA GLN A 49 -12.48 5.69 -3.26
C GLN A 49 -13.00 5.92 -1.85
N ARG A 50 -14.16 6.57 -1.75
CA ARG A 50 -14.75 6.94 -0.46
C ARG A 50 -15.28 5.72 0.29
N GLY A 51 -14.98 5.64 1.59
CA GLY A 51 -15.55 4.64 2.50
C GLY A 51 -14.67 3.41 2.73
N GLU A 52 -13.56 3.26 2.01
CA GLU A 52 -12.57 2.21 2.22
C GLU A 52 -11.17 2.79 2.34
N ASN A 53 -10.31 2.14 3.12
CA ASN A 53 -8.90 2.51 3.22
C ASN A 53 -8.14 1.94 2.04
N VAL A 54 -7.30 2.78 1.42
CA VAL A 54 -6.35 2.34 0.42
C VAL A 54 -5.11 1.82 1.13
N VAL A 55 -4.87 0.52 1.04
CA VAL A 55 -3.68 -0.11 1.64
C VAL A 55 -2.50 0.04 0.70
N VAL A 56 -1.43 0.65 1.20
CA VAL A 56 -0.17 0.82 0.49
C VAL A 56 0.95 0.10 1.21
N GLU A 57 1.69 -0.75 0.50
CA GLU A 57 2.88 -1.44 0.99
C GLU A 57 4.14 -0.84 0.37
N ILE A 58 5.12 -0.46 1.21
CA ILE A 58 6.45 0.00 0.77
C ILE A 58 7.56 -0.91 1.31
N PRO A 59 8.67 -1.07 0.57
CA PRO A 59 9.82 -1.85 1.03
C PRO A 59 10.40 -1.25 2.33
N VAL A 60 10.86 -2.10 3.25
CA VAL A 60 11.49 -1.64 4.52
C VAL A 60 12.68 -0.70 4.30
N GLN A 61 13.33 -0.79 3.14
CA GLN A 61 14.44 0.06 2.70
C GLN A 61 14.03 1.53 2.51
N ALA A 62 12.73 1.82 2.28
CA ALA A 62 12.21 3.18 2.16
C ALA A 62 12.09 3.91 3.53
N GLY A 63 12.38 3.19 4.61
CA GLY A 63 12.37 3.70 5.98
C GLY A 63 10.97 3.83 6.57
N GLU A 64 10.91 4.27 7.83
CA GLU A 64 9.66 4.59 8.51
C GLU A 64 9.12 5.94 8.05
N LYS A 65 7.81 6.02 7.84
CA LYS A 65 7.11 7.24 7.48
C LYS A 65 6.34 7.80 8.65
N HIS A 66 6.73 9.01 9.05
CA HIS A 66 6.06 9.78 10.09
C HIS A 66 5.37 10.99 9.47
N PHE A 67 4.17 10.76 8.94
CA PHE A 67 3.30 11.82 8.45
C PHE A 67 2.28 12.20 9.52
N LYS A 68 1.76 13.43 9.44
CA LYS A 68 0.59 13.81 10.25
C LYS A 68 -0.65 13.11 9.71
N TYR A 69 -1.61 12.86 10.59
CA TYR A 69 -2.93 12.40 10.20
C TYR A 69 -3.56 13.39 9.19
N GLU A 70 -4.18 12.85 8.14
CA GLU A 70 -4.75 13.59 7.00
C GLU A 70 -3.75 14.45 6.21
N GLN A 71 -2.44 14.24 6.40
CA GLN A 71 -1.44 14.89 5.57
C GLN A 71 -1.50 14.35 4.14
N LYS A 72 -1.58 15.25 3.16
CA LYS A 72 -1.53 14.90 1.74
C LYS A 72 -0.19 14.27 1.38
N VAL A 73 -0.26 13.13 0.70
CA VAL A 73 0.90 12.34 0.27
C VAL A 73 0.79 11.91 -1.19
N LYS A 74 1.91 11.49 -1.77
CA LYS A 74 2.00 10.87 -3.09
C LYS A 74 2.81 9.58 -3.00
N LEU A 75 2.48 8.65 -3.89
CA LEU A 75 3.17 7.38 -4.03
C LEU A 75 4.23 7.46 -5.13
N VAL A 76 5.39 6.86 -4.89
CA VAL A 76 6.47 6.72 -5.88
C VAL A 76 6.33 5.37 -6.58
N ASN A 77 6.17 5.39 -7.90
CA ASN A 77 6.00 4.19 -8.76
C ASN A 77 4.93 3.20 -8.27
N PRO A 78 3.67 3.63 -8.07
CA PRO A 78 2.62 2.76 -7.56
C PRO A 78 2.26 1.64 -8.55
N LYS A 79 2.05 0.44 -8.01
CA LYS A 79 1.64 -0.77 -8.72
C LYS A 79 0.51 -1.44 -7.95
N LEU A 80 -0.63 -1.64 -8.60
CA LEU A 80 -1.78 -2.31 -8.01
C LEU A 80 -1.69 -3.82 -8.25
N TYR A 81 -1.87 -4.61 -7.21
CA TYR A 81 -2.03 -6.06 -7.34
C TYR A 81 -3.16 -6.57 -6.44
N GLY A 82 -3.75 -7.69 -6.85
CA GLY A 82 -4.75 -8.41 -6.06
C GLY A 82 -4.07 -9.42 -5.15
N ARG A 83 -4.28 -9.32 -3.84
CA ARG A 83 -3.88 -10.32 -2.86
C ARG A 83 -5.06 -11.22 -2.53
N GLY A 84 -5.08 -12.40 -3.14
CA GLY A 84 -6.06 -13.44 -2.83
C GLY A 84 -5.70 -14.17 -1.53
N TYR A 85 -6.68 -14.37 -0.65
CA TYR A 85 -6.55 -15.23 0.53
C TYR A 85 -7.87 -15.97 0.78
N ALA A 86 -7.79 -17.10 1.48
CA ALA A 86 -8.97 -17.89 1.84
C ALA A 86 -9.22 -17.83 3.35
N ILE A 87 -10.47 -17.65 3.73
CA ILE A 87 -10.94 -17.82 5.11
C ILE A 87 -12.00 -18.93 5.09
N GLY A 88 -11.65 -20.09 5.66
CA GLY A 88 -12.48 -21.28 5.55
C GLY A 88 -12.69 -21.66 4.08
N ASP A 89 -13.94 -21.77 3.67
CA ASP A 89 -14.34 -22.11 2.29
C ASP A 89 -14.56 -20.88 1.40
N MET A 90 -14.40 -19.66 1.92
CA MET A 90 -14.58 -18.41 1.17
C MET A 90 -13.25 -17.83 0.68
N GLY A 91 -13.23 -17.47 -0.61
CA GLY A 91 -12.13 -16.73 -1.22
C GLY A 91 -12.35 -15.22 -1.14
N HIS A 92 -11.36 -14.50 -0.63
CA HIS A 92 -11.32 -13.05 -0.55
C HIS A 92 -10.18 -12.51 -1.42
N THR A 93 -10.29 -11.25 -1.82
CA THR A 93 -9.24 -10.57 -2.58
C THR A 93 -9.15 -9.13 -2.12
N ASP A 94 -7.99 -8.76 -1.58
CA ASP A 94 -7.65 -7.37 -1.30
C ASP A 94 -6.98 -6.75 -2.52
N TYR A 95 -7.25 -5.48 -2.78
CA TYR A 95 -6.46 -4.69 -3.71
C TYR A 95 -5.43 -3.88 -2.94
N VAL A 96 -4.15 -4.13 -3.22
CA VAL A 96 -3.03 -3.51 -2.50
C VAL A 96 -2.15 -2.75 -3.49
N LEU A 97 -1.78 -1.53 -3.12
CA LEU A 97 -0.80 -0.74 -3.85
C LEU A 97 0.60 -1.01 -3.32
N LEU A 98 1.49 -1.50 -4.17
CA LEU A 98 2.92 -1.46 -3.91
C LEU A 98 3.48 -0.13 -4.39
N ALA A 99 4.28 0.53 -3.57
CA ALA A 99 5.02 1.71 -3.97
C ALA A 99 6.49 1.57 -3.55
N ASP A 100 7.38 2.24 -4.27
CA ASP A 100 8.79 2.32 -3.87
C ASP A 100 8.95 3.23 -2.65
N ASP A 101 8.12 4.28 -2.55
CA ASP A 101 8.12 5.20 -1.42
C ASP A 101 6.80 5.99 -1.29
N ILE A 102 6.60 6.63 -0.13
CA ILE A 102 5.54 7.62 0.13
C ILE A 102 6.21 8.96 0.48
N VAL A 103 5.79 10.03 -0.20
CA VAL A 103 6.33 11.39 -0.04
C VAL A 103 5.23 12.38 0.30
N ALA A 104 5.55 13.38 1.13
CA ALA A 104 4.64 14.48 1.42
C ALA A 104 4.40 15.34 0.18
N VAL A 105 3.18 15.84 0.02
CA VAL A 105 2.90 16.87 -0.97
C VAL A 105 3.25 18.21 -0.36
N GLU A 106 4.29 18.87 -0.87
CA GLU A 106 4.56 20.27 -0.54
C GLU A 106 3.51 21.13 -1.27
N GLU A 107 2.67 21.82 -0.50
CA GLU A 107 1.82 22.89 -1.02
C GLU A 107 2.73 24.11 -1.26
N LYS A 108 2.88 24.50 -2.53
CA LYS A 108 3.71 25.61 -2.97
C LYS A 108 2.90 26.90 -3.08
#